data_AF-B1I5Q9-F1
#
_entry.id   AF-B1I5Q9-F1
#
_cell.length_a   1.000
_cell.length_b   1.000
_cell.length_c   1.000
_cell.angle_alpha   90.00
_cell.angle_beta   90.00
_cell.angle_gamma   90.00
#
_symmetry.space_group_name_H-M   'P 1'
#
loop_
_entity.id
_entity.type
_entity.pdbx_description
1 polymer ?
#
loop_
_entity_poly.entity_id
_entity_poly.type
_entity_poly.pdbx_seq_one_letter_code
_entity_poly.pdbx_strand_id
1 'polypeptide(L)'
;MRRKRGKYLGRFFGKQVINVKSGFTDPEAVLDPAAQYGGPAVQIDGLTNCDSFPAQQPTPAQSPAADENVSIGCIACARAHFSTIAGTLKEAIRFAREDDITHPEVQSRLEAAEEEVTIVERHDWTPEKTLNSPPGEKHVIHRFFPDLRRLRQQIMQITTVDDLEHAAANAALLSTNFRLAVLELRGVNTDGFKDAASRPGAGGMIVREAGCDSVKNLEGQGSP
;
A
#
# COMPACT_ATOMS: atom_id res chain seq x y z
N MET A 1 -39.79 25.29 -40.46
CA MET A 1 -38.88 24.68 -39.46
C MET A 1 -38.03 25.77 -38.80
N ARG A 2 -38.35 26.16 -37.55
CA ARG A 2 -37.68 27.23 -36.79
C ARG A 2 -36.45 26.66 -36.06
N ARG A 3 -35.24 27.12 -36.41
CA ARG A 3 -34.00 26.81 -35.67
C ARG A 3 -33.78 27.85 -34.56
N LYS A 4 -33.80 27.42 -33.30
CA LYS A 4 -33.42 28.25 -32.14
C LYS A 4 -31.89 28.23 -32.00
N ARG A 5 -31.26 29.41 -32.07
CA ARG A 5 -29.83 29.62 -31.74
C ARG A 5 -29.71 29.84 -30.23
N GLY A 6 -29.00 28.96 -29.54
CA GLY A 6 -28.63 29.12 -28.13
C GLY A 6 -27.44 30.07 -28.00
N LYS A 7 -27.60 31.09 -27.15
CA LYS A 7 -26.58 32.07 -26.77
C LYS A 7 -25.68 31.45 -25.70
N TYR A 8 -24.38 31.35 -25.94
CA TYR A 8 -23.38 31.11 -24.90
C TYR A 8 -22.89 32.46 -24.38
N LEU A 9 -23.26 32.80 -23.14
CA LEU A 9 -22.68 33.90 -22.38
C LEU A 9 -21.45 33.39 -21.64
N GLY A 10 -20.32 34.03 -21.90
CA GLY A 10 -19.04 33.77 -21.23
C GLY A 10 -19.07 34.19 -19.76
N ARG A 11 -18.38 33.41 -18.92
CA ARG A 11 -17.94 33.84 -17.60
C ARG A 11 -16.45 34.08 -17.62
N PHE A 12 -16.10 35.34 -17.34
CA PHE A 12 -14.78 35.83 -17.01
C PHE A 12 -14.30 35.16 -15.72
N PHE A 13 -13.17 34.45 -15.78
CA PHE A 13 -12.41 34.12 -14.57
C PHE A 13 -11.43 35.26 -14.29
N GLY A 14 -11.68 35.97 -13.19
CA GLY A 14 -10.80 36.98 -12.64
C GLY A 14 -9.50 36.32 -12.15
N LYS A 15 -8.38 36.85 -12.64
CA LYS A 15 -7.05 36.56 -12.09
C LYS A 15 -6.93 37.25 -10.73
N GLN A 16 -6.92 36.49 -9.64
CA GLN A 16 -6.38 36.98 -8.37
C GLN A 16 -4.86 36.87 -8.41
N VAL A 17 -4.20 38.02 -8.40
CA VAL A 17 -2.75 38.15 -8.23
C VAL A 17 -2.48 38.06 -6.73
N ILE A 18 -1.97 36.92 -6.26
CA ILE A 18 -1.51 36.76 -4.89
C ILE A 18 -0.11 37.38 -4.81
N ASN A 19 -0.02 38.51 -4.12
CA ASN A 19 1.22 39.22 -3.85
C ASN A 19 1.88 38.58 -2.62
N VAL A 20 2.83 37.66 -2.85
CA VAL A 20 3.61 37.03 -1.77
C VAL A 20 4.75 37.97 -1.39
N LYS A 21 4.57 38.69 -0.29
CA LYS A 21 5.66 39.43 0.37
C LYS A 21 6.66 38.42 0.94
N SER A 22 7.84 38.34 0.32
CA SER A 22 9.02 37.67 0.85
C SER A 22 9.54 38.42 2.07
N GLY A 23 9.31 37.84 3.25
CA GLY A 23 9.95 38.21 4.51
C GLY A 23 10.61 36.97 5.10
N PHE A 24 11.71 36.54 4.47
CA PHE A 24 12.56 35.45 4.96
C PHE A 24 13.72 36.12 5.71
N THR A 25 13.61 36.18 7.03
CA THR A 25 14.72 36.54 7.92
C THR A 25 15.32 35.26 8.45
N ASP A 26 16.59 35.01 8.10
CA ASP A 26 17.42 33.96 8.68
C ASP A 26 17.68 34.24 10.16
N PRO A 27 17.57 33.21 11.02
CA PRO A 27 18.48 33.08 12.13
C PRO A 27 19.40 31.88 11.92
N GLU A 28 20.67 32.23 11.70
CA GLU A 28 21.87 31.43 11.81
C GLU A 28 21.88 30.69 13.17
N ALA A 29 21.40 29.45 13.19
CA ALA A 29 21.54 28.54 14.32
C ALA A 29 22.72 27.60 14.05
N VAL A 30 23.86 27.97 14.64
CA VAL A 30 25.07 27.16 14.77
C VAL A 30 24.71 25.86 15.50
N LEU A 31 24.77 24.73 14.80
CA LEU A 31 24.72 23.39 15.40
C LEU A 31 26.14 22.89 15.63
N ASP A 32 26.43 22.69 16.91
CA ASP A 32 27.66 22.19 17.51
C ASP A 32 27.71 20.64 17.41
N PRO A 33 28.64 20.00 16.66
CA PRO A 33 28.68 18.55 16.54
C PRO A 33 29.64 17.92 17.55
N ALA A 34 29.27 17.88 18.83
CA ALA A 34 30.06 17.18 19.84
C ALA A 34 29.26 16.73 21.08
N ALA A 35 28.20 15.94 20.90
CA ALA A 35 27.53 15.23 21.98
C ALA A 35 27.77 13.71 21.88
N GLN A 36 29.00 13.31 22.19
CA GLN A 36 29.33 12.36 23.24
C GLN A 36 28.26 11.27 23.58
N TYR A 37 28.10 10.27 22.70
CA TYR A 37 27.49 8.99 23.07
C TYR A 37 28.52 8.09 23.76
N GLY A 38 28.72 8.32 25.06
CA GLY A 38 29.43 7.41 25.95
C GLY A 38 28.44 6.46 26.63
N GLY A 39 28.08 5.36 25.97
CA GLY A 39 27.39 4.24 26.62
C GLY A 39 28.41 3.30 27.28
N PRO A 40 28.16 2.79 28.51
CA PRO A 40 29.06 1.84 29.16
C PRO A 40 29.08 0.51 28.39
N ALA A 41 30.29 0.02 28.13
CA ALA A 41 30.54 -1.31 27.60
C ALA A 41 29.97 -2.37 28.55
N VAL A 42 28.93 -3.08 28.09
CA VAL A 42 28.45 -4.28 28.78
C VAL A 42 29.44 -5.40 28.48
N GLN A 43 30.23 -5.77 29.49
CA GLN A 43 31.02 -7.01 29.48
C GLN A 43 30.05 -8.20 29.52
N ILE A 44 29.90 -8.86 28.37
CA ILE A 44 29.29 -10.20 28.28
C ILE A 44 30.41 -11.23 28.47
N ASP A 45 30.73 -11.50 29.73
CA ASP A 45 31.56 -12.64 30.11
C ASP A 45 30.67 -13.89 30.16
N GLY A 46 30.97 -14.88 29.32
CA GLY A 46 30.48 -16.24 29.50
C GLY A 46 29.70 -16.83 28.32
N LEU A 47 30.42 -17.19 27.25
CA LEU A 47 30.03 -18.29 26.36
C LEU A 47 31.25 -19.15 26.05
N THR A 48 31.72 -19.85 27.07
CA THR A 48 32.64 -20.99 26.94
C THR A 48 31.79 -22.24 26.76
N ASN A 49 31.54 -22.65 25.51
CA ASN A 49 31.41 -24.06 25.18
C ASN A 49 31.59 -24.26 23.66
N CYS A 50 32.84 -24.50 23.29
CA CYS A 50 33.31 -24.70 21.92
C CYS A 50 33.77 -26.15 21.79
N ASP A 51 32.92 -27.14 22.04
CA ASP A 51 33.30 -28.53 21.87
C ASP A 51 32.26 -29.35 21.11
N SER A 52 32.71 -29.82 19.95
CA SER A 52 32.31 -31.08 19.31
C SER A 52 30.98 -31.11 18.55
N PHE A 53 30.95 -30.45 17.39
CA PHE A 53 30.17 -30.96 16.25
C PHE A 53 31.11 -31.71 15.29
N PRO A 54 30.82 -32.97 14.91
CA PRO A 54 31.65 -33.70 13.97
C PRO A 54 31.63 -33.01 12.60
N ALA A 55 32.82 -32.75 12.06
CA ALA A 55 33.01 -32.17 10.74
C ALA A 55 32.45 -33.11 9.67
N GLN A 56 31.22 -32.84 9.20
CA GLN A 56 30.74 -33.38 7.93
C GLN A 56 31.53 -32.72 6.81
N GLN A 57 32.35 -33.52 6.12
CA GLN A 57 33.01 -33.09 4.90
C GLN A 57 31.94 -32.66 3.88
N PRO A 58 32.05 -31.46 3.28
CA PRO A 58 31.12 -31.05 2.23
C PRO A 58 31.37 -31.93 1.01
N THR A 59 30.40 -32.79 0.71
CA THR A 59 30.30 -33.42 -0.60
C THR A 59 30.03 -32.32 -1.63
N PRO A 60 30.72 -32.29 -2.78
CA PRO A 60 30.39 -31.35 -3.84
C PRO A 60 29.05 -31.78 -4.45
N ALA A 61 27.96 -31.26 -3.88
CA ALA A 61 26.65 -31.32 -4.49
C ALA A 61 26.73 -30.49 -5.77
N GLN A 62 26.86 -31.17 -6.90
CA GLN A 62 26.57 -30.61 -8.22
C GLN A 62 25.09 -30.20 -8.21
N SER A 63 24.83 -28.98 -7.77
CA SER A 63 23.54 -28.35 -8.02
C SER A 63 23.44 -28.20 -9.54
N PRO A 64 22.38 -28.72 -10.20
CA PRO A 64 22.12 -28.32 -11.57
C PRO A 64 22.02 -26.80 -11.54
N ALA A 65 22.81 -26.13 -12.39
CA ALA A 65 22.75 -24.70 -12.56
C ALA A 65 21.31 -24.32 -12.92
N ALA A 66 20.51 -24.01 -11.91
CA ALA A 66 19.29 -23.27 -12.09
C ALA A 66 19.77 -21.97 -12.73
N ASP A 67 19.34 -21.76 -13.96
CA ASP A 67 19.52 -20.51 -14.69
C ASP A 67 19.09 -19.39 -13.73
N GLU A 68 20.05 -18.76 -13.05
CA GLU A 68 19.83 -17.65 -12.10
C GLU A 68 19.48 -16.41 -12.93
N ASN A 69 18.39 -16.50 -13.68
CA ASN A 69 17.78 -15.36 -14.31
C ASN A 69 17.10 -14.58 -13.19
N VAL A 70 17.91 -13.77 -12.50
CA VAL A 70 17.42 -12.76 -11.55
C VAL A 70 16.33 -11.99 -12.27
N SER A 71 15.11 -12.01 -11.73
CA SER A 71 13.94 -11.35 -12.28
C SER A 71 14.26 -9.89 -12.64
N ILE A 72 14.48 -9.63 -13.93
CA ILE A 72 14.88 -8.31 -14.45
C ILE A 72 13.72 -7.32 -14.27
N GLY A 73 12.48 -7.80 -14.32
CA GLY A 73 11.26 -6.99 -14.14
C GLY A 73 10.95 -6.64 -12.68
N CYS A 74 11.84 -6.98 -11.73
CA CYS A 74 11.69 -6.70 -10.30
C CYS A 74 10.31 -7.14 -9.74
N ILE A 75 9.73 -8.24 -10.24
CA ILE A 75 8.38 -8.72 -9.85
C ILE A 75 8.25 -8.94 -8.34
N ALA A 76 9.32 -9.41 -7.70
CA ALA A 76 9.36 -9.59 -6.25
C ALA A 76 9.29 -8.25 -5.48
N CYS A 77 9.96 -7.20 -5.96
CA CYS A 77 9.92 -5.85 -5.39
C CYS A 77 8.53 -5.24 -5.55
N ALA A 78 7.99 -5.28 -6.78
CA ALA A 78 6.64 -4.79 -7.06
C ALA A 78 5.61 -5.43 -6.14
N ARG A 79 5.71 -6.74 -5.87
CA ARG A 79 4.81 -7.44 -4.93
C ARG A 79 4.86 -6.85 -3.53
N ALA A 80 6.05 -6.49 -3.03
CA ALA A 80 6.20 -5.85 -1.73
C ALA A 80 5.54 -4.47 -1.74
N HIS A 81 5.83 -3.64 -2.75
CA HIS A 81 5.21 -2.32 -2.90
C HIS A 81 3.68 -2.37 -2.97
N PHE A 82 3.09 -3.28 -3.76
CA PHE A 82 1.62 -3.48 -3.78
C PHE A 82 1.05 -3.84 -2.41
N SER A 83 1.77 -4.63 -1.61
CA SER A 83 1.37 -4.95 -0.25
C SER A 83 1.46 -3.74 0.67
N THR A 84 2.54 -2.95 0.56
CA THR A 84 2.73 -1.71 1.32
C THR A 84 1.65 -0.70 1.00
N ILE A 85 1.38 -0.42 -0.28
CA ILE A 85 0.33 0.52 -0.72
C ILE A 85 -1.03 0.13 -0.10
N ALA A 86 -1.42 -1.14 -0.23
CA ALA A 86 -2.69 -1.63 0.31
C ALA A 86 -2.76 -1.53 1.84
N GLY A 87 -1.67 -1.88 2.53
CA GLY A 87 -1.59 -1.80 4.00
C GLY A 87 -1.64 -0.36 4.51
N THR A 88 -0.88 0.53 3.87
CA THR A 88 -0.79 1.95 4.24
C THR A 88 -2.12 2.67 4.07
N LEU A 89 -2.81 2.49 2.93
CA LEU A 89 -4.12 3.08 2.69
C LEU A 89 -5.19 2.52 3.65
N LYS A 90 -5.12 1.22 3.96
CA LYS A 90 -6.03 0.61 4.93
C LYS A 90 -5.85 1.18 6.33
N GLU A 91 -4.61 1.41 6.76
CA GLU A 91 -4.33 2.01 8.07
C GLU A 91 -4.73 3.49 8.11
N ALA A 92 -4.61 4.22 6.99
CA ALA A 92 -5.10 5.59 6.89
C ALA A 92 -6.60 5.71 7.19
N ILE A 93 -7.42 4.72 6.78
CA ILE A 93 -8.86 4.68 7.10
C ILE A 93 -9.10 4.72 8.61
N ARG A 94 -8.26 4.05 9.41
CA ARG A 94 -8.45 4.01 10.86
C ARG A 94 -8.38 5.42 11.46
N PHE A 95 -7.39 6.20 11.07
CA PHE A 95 -7.24 7.59 11.50
C PHE A 95 -8.34 8.50 10.91
N ALA A 96 -8.69 8.31 9.64
CA ALA A 96 -9.70 9.12 8.97
C ALA A 96 -11.10 8.97 9.58
N ARG A 97 -11.41 7.80 10.18
CA ARG A 97 -12.68 7.58 10.88
C ARG A 97 -12.76 8.27 12.24
N GLU A 98 -11.62 8.53 12.86
CA GLU A 98 -11.53 9.19 14.17
C GLU A 98 -11.51 10.72 13.99
N ASP A 99 -10.66 11.23 13.10
CA ASP A 99 -10.31 12.66 13.01
C ASP A 99 -10.39 13.26 11.57
N ASP A 100 -11.14 12.60 10.68
CA ASP A 100 -11.34 12.98 9.27
C ASP A 100 -10.06 12.91 8.40
N ILE A 101 -10.20 13.18 7.10
CA ILE A 101 -9.12 13.11 6.11
C ILE A 101 -7.98 14.09 6.39
N THR A 102 -8.23 15.16 7.14
CA THR A 102 -7.24 16.18 7.47
C THR A 102 -6.25 15.75 8.56
N HIS A 103 -6.44 14.59 9.18
CA HIS A 103 -5.54 14.11 10.21
C HIS A 103 -4.10 13.96 9.66
N PRO A 104 -3.05 14.46 10.36
CA PRO A 104 -1.68 14.44 9.83
C PRO A 104 -1.17 13.05 9.42
N GLU A 105 -1.56 12.03 10.19
CA GLU A 105 -1.18 10.64 9.90
C GLU A 105 -1.89 10.09 8.65
N VAL A 106 -3.07 10.60 8.29
CA VAL A 106 -3.73 10.27 7.02
C VAL A 106 -2.89 10.83 5.88
N GLN A 107 -2.52 12.12 5.95
CA GLN A 107 -1.72 12.79 4.91
C GLN A 107 -0.37 12.10 4.71
N SER A 108 0.36 11.83 5.80
CA SER A 108 1.62 11.08 5.79
C SER A 108 1.49 9.71 5.08
N ARG A 109 0.39 8.99 5.33
CA ARG A 109 0.13 7.68 4.71
C ARG A 109 -0.26 7.80 3.25
N LEU A 110 -1.01 8.82 2.85
CA LEU A 110 -1.32 9.07 1.45
C LEU A 110 -0.03 9.35 0.66
N GLU A 111 0.85 10.18 1.20
CA GLU A 111 2.17 10.47 0.61
C GLU A 111 3.02 9.21 0.48
N ALA A 112 3.12 8.41 1.54
CA ALA A 112 3.86 7.15 1.50
C ALA A 112 3.29 6.16 0.48
N ALA A 113 1.95 6.05 0.38
CA ALA A 113 1.32 5.20 -0.63
C ALA A 113 1.60 5.71 -2.07
N GLU A 114 1.59 7.03 -2.30
CA GLU A 114 1.95 7.62 -3.60
C GLU A 114 3.42 7.36 -3.96
N GLU A 115 4.32 7.50 -2.99
CA GLU A 115 5.76 7.24 -3.17
C GLU A 115 5.99 5.78 -3.59
N GLU A 116 5.36 4.83 -2.92
CA GLU A 116 5.47 3.40 -3.26
C GLU A 116 4.98 3.10 -4.68
N VAL A 117 3.87 3.72 -5.12
CA VAL A 117 3.41 3.59 -6.51
C VAL A 117 4.45 4.17 -7.48
N THR A 118 5.03 5.32 -7.12
CA THR A 118 6.06 5.98 -7.93
C THR A 118 7.33 5.15 -8.02
N ILE A 119 7.73 4.47 -6.95
CA ILE A 119 8.88 3.55 -6.94
C ILE A 119 8.65 2.42 -7.94
N VAL A 120 7.47 1.80 -7.94
CA VAL A 120 7.17 0.73 -8.91
C VAL A 120 7.22 1.26 -10.35
N GLU A 121 6.58 2.40 -10.63
CA GLU A 121 6.51 2.96 -11.98
C GLU A 121 7.89 3.41 -12.51
N ARG A 122 8.74 3.99 -11.65
CA ARG A 122 9.97 4.66 -12.06
C ARG A 122 11.26 3.87 -11.81
N HIS A 123 11.23 2.87 -10.94
CA HIS A 123 12.42 2.10 -10.56
C HIS A 123 12.27 0.63 -10.90
N ASP A 124 11.15 0.00 -10.56
CA ASP A 124 10.96 -1.44 -10.81
C ASP A 124 10.59 -1.71 -12.26
N TRP A 125 9.62 -0.96 -12.79
CA TRP A 125 9.05 -1.19 -14.13
C TRP A 125 9.47 -0.10 -15.12
N THR A 126 10.76 0.25 -15.11
CA THR A 126 11.32 1.12 -16.14
C THR A 126 11.10 0.50 -17.53
N PRO A 127 11.05 1.33 -18.60
CA PRO A 127 10.94 0.80 -19.96
C PRO A 127 12.04 -0.21 -20.30
N GLU A 128 13.28 0.07 -19.88
CA GLU A 128 14.43 -0.81 -20.09
C GLU A 128 14.26 -2.18 -19.39
N LYS A 129 13.95 -2.17 -18.09
CA LYS A 129 13.72 -3.41 -17.33
C LYS A 129 12.56 -4.22 -17.92
N THR A 130 11.46 -3.54 -18.26
CA THR A 130 10.30 -4.18 -18.88
C THR A 130 10.68 -4.81 -20.23
N LEU A 131 11.42 -4.10 -21.09
CA LEU A 131 11.87 -4.61 -22.39
C LEU A 131 12.82 -5.80 -22.26
N ASN A 132 13.63 -5.85 -21.21
CA ASN A 132 14.58 -6.94 -20.97
C ASN A 132 13.99 -8.10 -20.15
N SER A 133 12.79 -7.95 -19.60
CA SER A 133 12.13 -8.97 -18.78
C SER A 133 11.72 -10.22 -19.61
N PRO A 134 11.63 -11.41 -18.98
CA PRO A 134 11.06 -12.60 -19.59
C PRO A 134 9.63 -12.37 -20.13
N PRO A 135 9.17 -13.11 -21.17
CA PRO A 135 7.85 -12.89 -21.76
C PRO A 135 6.68 -12.99 -20.76
N GLY A 136 6.75 -13.90 -19.80
CA GLY A 136 5.74 -14.03 -18.75
C GLY A 136 5.69 -12.81 -17.82
N GLU A 137 6.85 -12.30 -17.39
CA GLU A 137 6.94 -11.09 -16.58
C GLU A 137 6.45 -9.86 -17.33
N LYS A 138 6.85 -9.68 -18.60
CA LYS A 138 6.35 -8.61 -19.48
C LYS A 138 4.84 -8.59 -19.53
N HIS A 139 4.22 -9.76 -19.70
CA HIS A 139 2.77 -9.88 -19.74
C HIS A 139 2.12 -9.41 -18.43
N VAL A 140 2.66 -9.83 -17.28
CA VAL A 140 2.19 -9.38 -15.97
C VAL A 140 2.37 -7.86 -15.82
N ILE A 141 3.54 -7.31 -16.13
CA ILE A 141 3.80 -5.86 -16.02
C ILE A 141 2.80 -5.07 -16.88
N HIS A 142 2.66 -5.42 -18.16
CA HIS A 142 1.74 -4.73 -19.07
C HIS A 142 0.27 -4.83 -18.65
N ARG A 143 -0.12 -5.94 -18.02
CA ARG A 143 -1.47 -6.12 -17.47
C ARG A 143 -1.75 -5.19 -16.30
N PHE A 144 -0.81 -5.02 -15.37
CA PHE A 144 -1.04 -4.28 -14.11
C PHE A 144 -0.66 -2.80 -14.17
N PHE A 145 0.20 -2.38 -15.12
CA PHE A 145 0.64 -0.98 -15.26
C PHE A 145 -0.51 0.03 -15.36
N PRO A 146 -1.58 -0.20 -16.17
CA PRO A 146 -2.68 0.76 -16.29
C PRO A 146 -3.46 0.96 -14.98
N ASP A 147 -3.67 -0.11 -14.22
CA ASP A 147 -4.40 -0.07 -12.96
C ASP A 147 -3.57 0.57 -11.85
N LEU A 148 -2.26 0.33 -11.84
CA LEU A 148 -1.33 1.01 -10.93
C LEU A 148 -1.32 2.54 -11.18
N ARG A 149 -1.27 2.97 -12.45
CA ARG A 149 -1.39 4.40 -12.81
C ARG A 149 -2.72 5.00 -12.36
N ARG A 150 -3.81 4.27 -12.54
CA ARG A 150 -5.14 4.69 -12.10
C ARG A 150 -5.18 4.84 -10.59
N LEU A 151 -4.60 3.90 -9.85
CA LEU A 151 -4.50 3.96 -8.39
C LEU A 151 -3.71 5.19 -7.93
N ARG A 152 -2.58 5.53 -8.58
CA ARG A 152 -1.85 6.78 -8.29
C ARG A 152 -2.74 8.00 -8.44
N GLN A 153 -3.46 8.10 -9.55
CA GLN A 153 -4.39 9.22 -9.78
C GLN A 153 -5.52 9.26 -8.76
N GLN A 154 -6.04 8.11 -8.35
CA GLN A 154 -7.05 8.02 -7.29
C GLN A 154 -6.51 8.54 -5.96
N ILE A 155 -5.31 8.11 -5.54
CA ILE A 155 -4.67 8.55 -4.29
C ILE A 155 -4.51 10.07 -4.26
N MET A 156 -4.01 10.67 -5.36
CA MET A 156 -3.82 12.13 -5.47
C MET A 156 -5.11 12.95 -5.45
N GLN A 157 -6.28 12.31 -5.65
CA GLN A 157 -7.58 12.96 -5.72
C GLN A 157 -8.44 12.71 -4.48
N ILE A 158 -7.91 12.03 -3.45
CA ILE A 158 -8.63 11.78 -2.21
C ILE A 158 -8.91 13.11 -1.50
N THR A 159 -10.19 13.43 -1.33
CA THR A 159 -10.63 14.62 -0.59
C THR A 159 -11.62 14.29 0.51
N THR A 160 -12.13 13.06 0.53
CA THR A 160 -13.11 12.58 1.51
C THR A 160 -12.73 11.20 2.04
N VAL A 161 -13.30 10.82 3.17
CA VAL A 161 -13.13 9.46 3.74
C VAL A 161 -13.64 8.39 2.77
N ASP A 162 -14.73 8.65 2.05
CA ASP A 162 -15.29 7.72 1.06
C ASP A 162 -14.31 7.48 -0.11
N ASP A 163 -13.65 8.54 -0.61
CA ASP A 163 -12.60 8.40 -1.64
C ASP A 163 -11.46 7.51 -1.14
N LEU A 164 -11.03 7.70 0.12
CA LEU A 164 -9.99 6.90 0.76
C LEU A 164 -10.40 5.43 0.89
N GLU A 165 -11.63 5.15 1.32
CA GLU A 165 -12.14 3.78 1.42
C GLU A 165 -12.19 3.09 0.06
N HIS A 166 -12.64 3.79 -0.99
CA HIS A 166 -12.63 3.28 -2.36
C HIS A 166 -11.21 3.03 -2.88
N ALA A 167 -10.27 3.95 -2.65
CA ALA A 167 -8.88 3.79 -3.06
C ALA A 167 -8.21 2.61 -2.34
N ALA A 168 -8.44 2.46 -1.03
CA ALA A 168 -7.90 1.35 -0.25
C ALA A 168 -8.48 -0.01 -0.70
N ALA A 169 -9.78 -0.08 -1.00
CA ALA A 169 -10.41 -1.28 -1.54
C ALA A 169 -9.82 -1.67 -2.90
N ASN A 170 -9.63 -0.69 -3.80
CA ASN A 170 -9.00 -0.91 -5.09
C ASN A 170 -7.54 -1.38 -4.95
N ALA A 171 -6.77 -0.76 -4.05
CA ALA A 171 -5.39 -1.16 -3.76
C ALA A 171 -5.32 -2.60 -3.23
N ALA A 172 -6.20 -2.98 -2.31
CA ALA A 172 -6.26 -4.34 -1.77
C ALA A 172 -6.61 -5.38 -2.84
N LEU A 173 -7.56 -5.07 -3.73
CA LEU A 173 -7.91 -5.93 -4.85
C LEU A 173 -6.74 -6.05 -5.82
N LEU A 174 -6.10 -4.93 -6.17
CA LEU A 174 -4.96 -4.90 -7.09
C LEU A 174 -3.78 -5.69 -6.55
N SER A 175 -3.45 -5.53 -5.27
CA SER A 175 -2.40 -6.29 -4.57
C SER A 175 -2.68 -7.79 -4.57
N THR A 176 -3.94 -8.17 -4.30
CA THR A 176 -4.38 -9.58 -4.34
C THR A 176 -4.25 -10.16 -5.75
N ASN A 177 -4.78 -9.46 -6.75
CA ASN A 177 -4.71 -9.89 -8.14
C ASN A 177 -3.27 -10.01 -8.63
N PHE A 178 -2.40 -9.07 -8.25
CA PHE A 178 -0.99 -9.12 -8.59
C PHE A 178 -0.32 -10.34 -7.97
N ARG A 179 -0.58 -10.61 -6.69
CA ARG A 179 -0.08 -11.82 -6.01
C ARG A 179 -0.52 -13.10 -6.73
N LEU A 180 -1.77 -13.19 -7.18
CA LEU A 180 -2.25 -14.34 -7.95
C LEU A 180 -1.54 -14.46 -9.30
N ALA A 181 -1.34 -13.36 -10.03
CA ALA A 181 -0.60 -13.36 -11.29
C ALA A 181 0.87 -13.81 -11.12
N VAL A 182 1.51 -13.43 -10.01
CA VAL A 182 2.87 -13.90 -9.68
C VAL A 182 2.90 -15.40 -9.37
N LEU A 183 1.84 -15.95 -8.76
CA LEU A 183 1.73 -17.39 -8.54
C LEU A 183 1.52 -18.15 -9.85
N GLU A 184 0.68 -17.64 -10.74
CA GLU A 184 0.48 -18.20 -12.09
C GLU A 184 1.77 -18.22 -12.90
N LEU A 185 2.55 -17.14 -12.83
CA LEU A 185 3.87 -17.05 -13.48
C LEU A 185 4.83 -18.17 -13.00
N ARG A 186 4.65 -18.65 -11.77
CA ARG A 186 5.43 -19.76 -11.19
C ARG A 186 4.79 -21.14 -11.43
N GLY A 187 3.77 -21.22 -12.27
CA GLY A 187 3.08 -22.47 -12.60
C GLY A 187 2.09 -22.96 -11.54
N VAL A 188 1.73 -22.12 -10.55
CA VAL A 188 0.74 -22.47 -9.53
C VAL A 188 -0.67 -22.24 -10.10
N ASN A 189 -1.55 -23.24 -9.99
CA ASN A 189 -2.96 -23.09 -10.36
C ASN A 189 -3.68 -22.20 -9.31
N THR A 190 -4.27 -21.10 -9.79
CA THR A 190 -4.95 -20.09 -8.97
C THR A 190 -6.46 -20.04 -9.16
N ASP A 191 -7.05 -20.94 -9.97
CA ASP A 191 -8.46 -20.84 -10.38
C ASP A 191 -9.43 -20.88 -9.20
N GLY A 192 -9.11 -21.67 -8.15
CA GLY A 192 -9.89 -21.70 -6.91
C GLY A 192 -9.85 -20.43 -6.07
N PHE A 193 -8.92 -19.50 -6.32
CA PHE A 193 -8.77 -18.25 -5.55
C PHE A 193 -9.37 -17.03 -6.27
N LYS A 194 -9.50 -17.07 -7.60
CA LYS A 194 -10.05 -15.97 -8.41
C LYS A 194 -11.51 -15.69 -8.07
N ASP A 195 -12.28 -16.73 -7.75
CA ASP A 195 -13.68 -16.62 -7.37
C ASP A 195 -13.88 -15.89 -6.03
N ALA A 196 -12.90 -15.99 -5.12
CA ALA A 196 -12.94 -15.28 -3.84
C ALA A 196 -12.60 -13.78 -4.00
N ALA A 197 -11.64 -13.45 -4.87
CA ALA A 197 -11.24 -12.06 -5.14
C ALA A 197 -12.30 -11.27 -5.93
N SER A 198 -13.14 -11.96 -6.71
CA SER A 198 -14.16 -11.34 -7.58
C SER A 198 -15.49 -11.07 -6.89
N ARG A 199 -15.68 -11.46 -5.62
CA ARG A 199 -16.93 -11.20 -4.88
C ARG A 199 -16.94 -9.76 -4.34
N PRO A 200 -17.77 -8.85 -4.89
CA PRO A 200 -17.97 -7.55 -4.30
C PRO A 200 -18.85 -7.74 -3.06
N GLY A 201 -18.27 -7.65 -1.87
CA GLY A 201 -19.03 -7.80 -0.61
C GLY A 201 -18.25 -8.25 0.62
N ALA A 202 -16.99 -8.70 0.50
CA ALA A 202 -16.21 -9.11 1.67
C ALA A 202 -15.73 -7.96 2.57
N GLY A 203 -16.06 -6.70 2.26
CA GLY A 203 -15.83 -5.52 3.10
C GLY A 203 -17.00 -5.17 4.04
N GLY A 204 -18.16 -5.82 3.88
CA GLY A 204 -19.30 -5.62 4.77
C GLY A 204 -19.27 -6.60 5.94
N MET A 205 -18.39 -6.38 6.93
CA MET A 205 -18.75 -6.83 8.28
C MET A 205 -19.88 -5.92 8.74
N ILE A 206 -21.10 -6.34 8.41
CA ILE A 206 -22.30 -5.87 9.09
C ILE A 206 -22.08 -6.29 10.54
N VAL A 207 -21.74 -5.34 11.41
CA VAL A 207 -21.88 -5.52 12.84
C VAL A 207 -23.37 -5.78 13.05
N ARG A 208 -23.75 -7.06 13.10
CA ARG A 208 -25.03 -7.44 13.67
C ARG A 208 -24.95 -6.99 15.11
N GLU A 209 -25.63 -5.88 15.41
CA GLU A 209 -25.95 -5.49 16.76
C GLU A 209 -26.50 -6.73 17.46
N ALA A 210 -25.69 -7.30 18.36
CA ALA A 210 -26.15 -8.28 19.30
C ALA A 210 -27.11 -7.53 20.23
N GLY A 211 -28.39 -7.52 19.87
CA GLY A 211 -29.47 -7.04 20.70
C GLY A 211 -29.41 -7.77 22.03
N CYS A 212 -28.85 -7.09 23.03
CA CYS A 212 -28.94 -7.47 24.43
C CYS A 212 -30.32 -7.01 24.94
N ASP A 213 -31.38 -7.66 24.47
CA ASP A 213 -32.76 -7.37 24.88
C ASP A 213 -33.50 -8.67 25.20
N SER A 214 -33.12 -9.37 26.28
CA SER A 214 -34.04 -10.28 26.97
C SER A 214 -33.59 -10.65 28.40
N VAL A 215 -33.60 -9.68 29.33
CA VAL A 215 -33.80 -10.01 30.76
C VAL A 215 -34.67 -8.93 31.40
N LYS A 216 -35.98 -9.00 31.18
CA LYS A 216 -36.96 -8.32 32.04
C LYS A 216 -38.12 -9.25 32.36
N ASN A 217 -38.36 -9.38 33.66
CA ASN A 217 -39.61 -9.66 34.35
C ASN A 217 -40.18 -11.08 34.31
N LEU A 218 -39.79 -11.87 35.30
CA LEU A 218 -40.67 -12.82 35.98
C LEU A 218 -40.87 -12.33 37.43
N GLU A 219 -41.73 -11.34 37.61
CA GLU A 219 -42.36 -11.05 38.89
C GLU A 219 -43.87 -11.24 38.74
N GLY A 220 -44.45 -12.01 39.65
CA GLY A 220 -45.87 -11.88 40.01
C GLY A 220 -46.84 -12.83 39.30
N GLN A 221 -46.99 -14.05 39.83
CA GLN A 221 -48.31 -14.69 39.88
C GLN A 221 -48.65 -14.97 41.34
N GLY A 222 -49.51 -14.11 41.89
CA GLY A 222 -50.18 -14.32 43.16
C GLY A 222 -51.42 -15.19 42.97
N SER A 223 -51.67 -16.03 43.99
CA SER A 223 -52.94 -16.73 44.22
C SER A 223 -54.12 -15.77 44.30
N PRO A 224 -55.31 -16.26 43.98
CA PRO A 224 -56.30 -16.49 45.04
C PRO A 224 -56.62 -17.97 45.26
#